data_AF-A0A8S3QJC1-F1
#
_entry.id   AF-A0A8S3QJC1-F1
#
_cell.length_a   1.000
_cell.length_b   1.000
_cell.length_c   1.000
_cell.angle_alpha   90.00
_cell.angle_beta   90.00
_cell.angle_gamma   90.00
#
_symmetry.space_group_name_H-M   'P 1'
#
loop_
_entity.id
_entity.type
_entity.pdbx_description
1 polymer ?
#
loop_
_entity_poly.entity_id
_entity_poly.type
_entity_poly.pdbx_seq_one_letter_code
_entity_poly.pdbx_strand_id
1 'polypeptide(L)'
;MDSIHCYSRLDEDNNTSDDKMTTSDDINPPVVIVGTWKDAVASDVQEIDDACRENVLKFTENMSEDQLRQIRQEYFISNTEDDHSAFQKIREDILNLARKMKTWNKVYPLKFVQLEKRLQGKKKDLPIISFQEIREIAIDTPKPLNDEELGLFLEFHHEIRALVFFKDLPSYIILDTQWLSDIFRCIVTARKFRAISIKNRKKWDELYYRGKLHIEVLEDIFKKENNFSKHKDHILNVMEKFDIIIRPTISDRDGADEKPCYYVPCMVKSEPECDIYEMFNVTENTCTKSTWICYKFRFLPPHLMNHLIASLCRKYKIAEIVTKEHKRQIALFRGSAVFELQTTKLVKLHLMKCRI
;
A
#
# COMPACT_ATOMS: atom_id res chain seq x y z
N MET A 1 -8.47 6.01 -6.53
CA MET A 1 -8.52 5.52 -5.14
C MET A 1 -7.48 4.43 -5.04
N ASP A 2 -6.38 4.70 -4.34
CA ASP A 2 -5.32 3.70 -4.16
C ASP A 2 -5.64 2.91 -2.88
N SER A 3 -6.07 1.66 -3.07
CA SER A 3 -6.37 0.72 -1.99
C SER A 3 -5.06 0.16 -1.42
N ILE A 4 -4.89 0.22 -0.09
CA ILE A 4 -3.79 -0.46 0.59
C ILE A 4 -4.18 -1.94 0.75
N HIS A 5 -3.62 -2.78 -0.12
CA HIS A 5 -3.74 -4.23 -0.01
C HIS A 5 -2.59 -4.80 0.83
N CYS A 6 -2.83 -5.04 2.12
CA CYS A 6 -2.08 -6.08 2.82
C CYS A 6 -2.67 -7.45 2.45
N TYR A 7 -1.86 -8.30 1.83
CA TYR A 7 -2.18 -9.72 1.71
C TYR A 7 -2.14 -10.32 3.12
N SER A 8 -3.26 -10.84 3.60
CA SER A 8 -3.24 -11.75 4.75
C SER A 8 -2.43 -12.98 4.36
N ARG A 9 -1.49 -13.39 5.20
CA ARG A 9 -1.00 -14.77 5.16
C ARG A 9 -2.24 -15.65 5.39
N LEU A 10 -2.59 -16.46 4.40
CA LEU A 10 -3.43 -17.61 4.67
C LEU A 10 -2.53 -18.56 5.47
N ASP A 11 -2.84 -18.72 6.75
CA ASP A 11 -2.20 -19.75 7.54
C ASP A 11 -2.60 -21.11 6.96
N GLU A 12 -1.61 -21.81 6.39
CA GLU A 12 -1.63 -23.25 6.23
C GLU A 12 -1.62 -23.82 7.66
N ASP A 13 -2.79 -24.13 8.22
CA ASP A 13 -3.02 -25.28 9.09
C ASP A 13 -4.43 -25.21 9.71
N ASN A 14 -5.34 -26.02 9.15
CA ASN A 14 -6.12 -26.98 9.93
C ASN A 14 -6.92 -27.88 8.99
N ASN A 15 -6.50 -29.15 8.93
CA ASN A 15 -7.29 -30.24 8.40
C ASN A 15 -8.58 -30.36 9.21
N THR A 16 -9.71 -29.98 8.62
CA THR A 16 -11.00 -30.57 8.97
C THR A 16 -11.75 -30.80 7.67
N SER A 17 -11.86 -32.08 7.34
CA SER A 17 -12.57 -32.62 6.20
C SER A 17 -14.05 -32.26 6.28
N ASP A 18 -14.46 -31.29 5.46
CA ASP A 18 -15.83 -31.19 4.95
C ASP A 18 -15.73 -30.80 3.48
N ASP A 19 -15.74 -31.83 2.63
CA ASP A 19 -15.57 -31.77 1.19
C ASP A 19 -16.84 -31.19 0.55
N LYS A 20 -16.98 -29.86 0.59
CA LYS A 20 -17.77 -29.12 -0.39
C LYS A 20 -16.81 -28.45 -1.34
N MET A 21 -16.64 -29.09 -2.50
CA MET A 21 -15.95 -28.59 -3.68
C MET A 21 -16.28 -27.10 -3.88
N THR A 22 -15.34 -26.24 -3.51
CA THR A 22 -15.49 -24.79 -3.58
C THR A 22 -15.46 -24.38 -5.04
N THR A 23 -16.63 -24.01 -5.59
CA THR A 23 -16.72 -23.42 -6.92
C THR A 23 -15.92 -22.10 -6.95
N SER A 24 -15.15 -21.85 -8.02
CA SER A 24 -14.22 -20.71 -8.13
C SER A 24 -14.87 -19.32 -7.98
N ASP A 25 -16.20 -19.24 -8.11
CA ASP A 25 -17.01 -18.03 -7.92
C ASP A 25 -16.94 -17.45 -6.49
N ASP A 26 -16.51 -18.23 -5.51
CA ASP A 26 -16.69 -17.93 -4.08
C ASP A 26 -15.55 -17.15 -3.40
N ILE A 27 -14.40 -16.99 -4.07
CA ILE A 27 -13.19 -16.41 -3.46
C ILE A 27 -12.96 -14.95 -3.89
N ASN A 28 -13.56 -14.54 -5.01
CA ASN A 28 -13.29 -13.24 -5.60
C ASN A 28 -14.39 -12.20 -5.30
N PRO A 29 -14.02 -10.95 -4.95
CA PRO A 29 -15.00 -9.91 -4.67
C PRO A 29 -15.83 -9.59 -5.93
N PRO A 30 -17.16 -9.40 -5.79
CA PRO A 30 -18.00 -9.01 -6.92
C PRO A 30 -17.59 -7.62 -7.43
N VAL A 31 -17.58 -7.46 -8.75
CA VAL A 31 -17.28 -6.20 -9.45
C VAL A 31 -18.56 -5.66 -10.06
N VAL A 32 -18.81 -4.37 -9.84
CA VAL A 32 -19.87 -3.61 -10.49
C VAL A 32 -19.21 -2.55 -11.36
N ILE A 33 -19.55 -2.54 -12.65
CA ILE A 33 -19.05 -1.54 -13.60
C ILE A 33 -20.08 -0.40 -13.67
N VAL A 34 -19.60 0.82 -13.46
CA VAL A 34 -20.43 2.03 -13.60
C VAL A 34 -19.77 2.95 -14.63
N GLY A 35 -20.30 2.94 -15.84
CA GLY A 35 -19.99 3.94 -16.85
C GLY A 35 -20.73 5.23 -16.52
N THR A 36 -19.98 6.33 -16.44
CA THR A 36 -20.55 7.68 -16.26
C THR A 36 -20.40 8.46 -17.56
N TRP A 37 -21.09 9.61 -17.69
CA TRP A 37 -21.06 10.44 -18.90
C TRP A 37 -21.71 9.78 -20.12
N LYS A 38 -22.79 9.01 -19.91
CA LYS A 38 -23.58 8.42 -21.01
C LYS A 38 -24.07 9.49 -21.99
N ASP A 39 -24.37 10.69 -21.48
CA ASP A 39 -24.76 11.88 -22.26
C ASP A 39 -23.70 12.40 -23.23
N ALA A 40 -22.42 12.08 -23.01
CA ALA A 40 -21.32 12.50 -23.87
C ALA A 40 -21.02 11.49 -25.01
N VAL A 41 -21.75 10.38 -25.07
CA VAL A 41 -21.60 9.37 -26.13
C VAL A 41 -22.30 9.86 -27.39
N ALA A 42 -21.54 10.08 -28.46
CA ALA A 42 -22.07 10.51 -29.75
C ALA A 42 -22.72 9.34 -30.51
N SER A 43 -23.95 8.99 -30.12
CA SER A 43 -24.82 8.00 -30.77
C SER A 43 -26.29 8.36 -30.60
N ASP A 44 -27.17 7.72 -31.37
CA ASP A 44 -28.62 7.85 -31.17
C ASP A 44 -29.06 7.21 -29.84
N VAL A 45 -30.09 7.75 -29.18
CA VAL A 45 -30.50 7.35 -27.81
C VAL A 45 -30.71 5.84 -27.64
N GLN A 46 -31.20 5.16 -28.67
CA GLN A 46 -31.39 3.70 -28.66
C GLN A 46 -30.07 2.92 -28.81
N GLU A 47 -29.07 3.49 -29.47
CA GLU A 47 -27.77 2.88 -29.71
C GLU A 47 -26.71 3.23 -28.65
N ILE A 48 -26.93 4.28 -27.85
CA ILE A 48 -25.98 4.72 -26.81
C ILE A 48 -25.66 3.59 -25.82
N ASP A 49 -26.67 2.83 -25.38
CA ASP A 49 -26.45 1.73 -24.45
C ASP A 49 -25.65 0.58 -25.08
N ASP A 50 -25.86 0.30 -26.37
CA ASP A 50 -25.10 -0.70 -27.11
C ASP A 50 -23.65 -0.25 -27.33
N ALA A 51 -23.43 1.03 -27.67
CA ALA A 51 -22.10 1.61 -27.76
C ALA A 51 -21.35 1.56 -26.41
N CYS A 52 -22.05 1.82 -25.31
CA CYS A 52 -21.51 1.67 -23.96
C CYS A 52 -21.11 0.23 -23.64
N ARG A 53 -21.96 -0.75 -23.97
CA ARG A 53 -21.65 -2.18 -23.80
C ARG A 53 -20.48 -2.63 -24.66
N GLU A 54 -20.39 -2.15 -25.90
CA GLU A 54 -19.25 -2.46 -26.78
C GLU A 54 -17.93 -1.98 -26.17
N ASN A 55 -17.92 -0.81 -25.51
CA ASN A 55 -16.75 -0.31 -24.79
C ASN A 55 -16.38 -1.21 -23.60
N VAL A 56 -17.36 -1.73 -22.87
CA VAL A 56 -17.11 -2.70 -21.79
C VAL A 56 -16.52 -3.98 -22.39
N LEU A 57 -17.09 -4.52 -23.48
CA LEU A 57 -16.57 -5.72 -24.15
C LEU A 57 -15.11 -5.54 -24.56
N LYS A 58 -14.74 -4.40 -25.18
CA LYS A 58 -13.35 -4.05 -25.52
C LYS A 58 -12.46 -3.99 -24.28
N PHE A 59 -12.93 -3.36 -23.20
CA PHE A 59 -12.18 -3.29 -21.94
C PHE A 59 -11.95 -4.68 -21.32
N THR A 60 -12.92 -5.59 -21.48
CA THR A 60 -12.89 -6.93 -20.91
C THR A 60 -12.32 -8.00 -21.84
N GLU A 61 -12.01 -7.67 -23.10
CA GLU A 61 -11.68 -8.63 -24.18
C GLU A 61 -10.55 -9.59 -23.80
N ASN A 62 -9.58 -9.08 -23.03
CA ASN A 62 -8.42 -9.85 -22.65
C ASN A 62 -8.69 -10.66 -21.39
N MET A 63 -9.65 -10.30 -20.54
CA MET A 63 -9.86 -10.88 -19.20
C MET A 63 -10.06 -12.39 -19.23
N SER A 64 -9.62 -13.09 -18.18
CA SER A 64 -9.92 -14.52 -18.06
C SER A 64 -11.39 -14.75 -17.74
N GLU A 65 -11.90 -15.95 -18.03
CA GLU A 65 -13.25 -16.38 -17.67
C GLU A 65 -13.59 -16.16 -16.18
N ASP A 66 -12.63 -16.39 -15.28
CA ASP A 66 -12.82 -16.12 -13.85
C ASP A 66 -12.95 -14.62 -13.54
N GLN A 67 -12.24 -13.75 -14.26
CA GLN A 67 -12.36 -12.30 -14.10
C GLN A 67 -13.68 -11.79 -14.65
N LEU A 68 -14.12 -12.32 -15.80
CA LEU A 68 -15.43 -12.00 -16.37
C LEU A 68 -16.57 -12.41 -15.43
N ARG A 69 -16.46 -13.60 -14.82
CA ARG A 69 -17.42 -14.04 -13.79
C ARG A 69 -17.52 -13.07 -12.62
N GLN A 70 -16.46 -12.35 -12.24
CA GLN A 70 -16.53 -11.39 -11.13
C GLN A 70 -17.41 -10.19 -11.45
N ILE A 71 -17.57 -9.83 -12.73
CA ILE A 71 -18.44 -8.71 -13.14
C ILE A 71 -19.89 -9.17 -12.99
N ARG A 72 -20.61 -8.59 -12.03
CA ARG A 72 -21.97 -9.00 -11.70
C ARG A 72 -23.03 -8.09 -12.32
N GLN A 73 -22.73 -6.80 -12.46
CA GLN A 73 -23.65 -5.80 -13.01
C GLN A 73 -22.89 -4.68 -13.73
N GLU A 74 -23.58 -4.09 -14.70
CA GLU A 74 -23.14 -2.93 -15.48
C GLU A 74 -24.23 -1.86 -15.45
N TYR A 75 -23.83 -0.60 -15.23
CA TYR A 75 -24.72 0.56 -15.26
C TYR A 75 -24.09 1.65 -16.11
N PHE A 76 -24.90 2.31 -16.94
CA PHE A 76 -24.50 3.47 -17.73
C PHE A 76 -25.35 4.66 -17.31
N ILE A 77 -24.72 5.67 -16.71
CA ILE A 77 -25.38 6.81 -16.08
C ILE A 77 -25.14 8.07 -16.91
N SER A 78 -26.23 8.78 -17.21
CA SER A 78 -26.18 10.12 -17.79
C SER A 78 -26.03 11.17 -16.68
N ASN A 79 -25.17 12.17 -16.89
CA ASN A 79 -25.04 13.29 -15.96
C ASN A 79 -26.17 14.33 -16.11
N THR A 80 -27.02 14.20 -17.14
CA THR A 80 -28.15 15.12 -17.39
C THR A 80 -29.49 14.56 -16.89
N GLU A 81 -29.56 13.28 -16.56
CA GLU A 81 -30.74 12.64 -15.98
C GLU A 81 -30.78 12.92 -14.48
N ASP A 82 -31.83 13.59 -14.02
CA ASP A 82 -32.01 13.94 -12.60
C ASP A 82 -32.91 12.93 -11.85
N ASP A 83 -33.30 11.84 -12.52
CA ASP A 83 -34.00 10.76 -11.85
C ASP A 83 -32.97 9.91 -11.09
N HIS A 84 -32.95 10.04 -9.75
CA HIS A 84 -32.06 9.23 -8.90
C HIS A 84 -32.35 7.71 -8.95
N SER A 85 -33.15 7.23 -9.91
CA SER A 85 -33.57 5.84 -10.11
C SER A 85 -32.38 4.92 -10.36
N ALA A 86 -31.42 5.34 -11.21
CA ALA A 86 -30.20 4.58 -11.48
C ALA A 86 -29.37 4.37 -10.21
N PHE A 87 -29.21 5.43 -9.39
CA PHE A 87 -28.49 5.34 -8.12
C PHE A 87 -29.22 4.50 -7.07
N GLN A 88 -30.56 4.56 -7.03
CA GLN A 88 -31.37 3.69 -6.17
C GLN A 88 -31.16 2.22 -6.55
N LYS A 89 -31.25 1.90 -7.84
CA LYS A 89 -31.01 0.55 -8.35
C LYS A 89 -29.61 0.05 -8.03
N ILE A 90 -28.58 0.88 -8.24
CA ILE A 90 -27.19 0.53 -7.87
C ILE A 90 -27.08 0.23 -6.37
N ARG A 91 -27.70 1.04 -5.50
CA ARG A 91 -27.67 0.78 -4.05
C ARG A 91 -28.37 -0.53 -3.69
N GLU A 92 -29.53 -0.80 -4.27
CA GLU A 92 -30.26 -2.04 -4.06
C GLU A 92 -29.45 -3.26 -4.50
N ASP A 93 -28.83 -3.20 -5.67
CA ASP A 93 -28.03 -4.29 -6.20
C ASP A 93 -26.74 -4.50 -5.40
N ILE A 94 -26.08 -3.43 -4.94
CA ILE A 94 -24.94 -3.54 -4.01
C ILE A 94 -25.38 -4.23 -2.70
N LEU A 95 -26.54 -3.88 -2.14
CA LEU A 95 -27.07 -4.53 -0.94
C LEU A 95 -27.39 -6.02 -1.20
N ASN A 96 -27.96 -6.33 -2.36
CA ASN A 96 -28.27 -7.71 -2.75
C ASN A 96 -27.00 -8.54 -2.98
N LEU A 97 -25.94 -7.95 -3.55
CA LEU A 97 -24.63 -8.57 -3.68
C LEU A 97 -23.99 -8.79 -2.31
N ALA A 98 -23.99 -7.78 -1.43
CA ALA A 98 -23.43 -7.86 -0.09
C ALA A 98 -24.07 -9.00 0.71
N ARG A 99 -25.39 -9.17 0.61
CA ARG A 99 -26.15 -10.27 1.25
C ARG A 99 -25.72 -11.67 0.79
N LYS A 100 -25.17 -11.80 -0.41
CA LYS A 100 -24.67 -13.07 -0.98
C LYS A 100 -23.23 -13.37 -0.55
N MET A 101 -22.50 -12.40 0.01
CA MET A 101 -21.13 -12.60 0.45
C MET A 101 -21.09 -13.54 1.66
N LYS A 102 -20.08 -14.42 1.73
CA LYS A 102 -19.89 -15.35 2.85
C LYS A 102 -19.73 -14.66 4.21
N THR A 103 -19.25 -13.42 4.22
CA THR A 103 -19.09 -12.63 5.45
C THR A 103 -20.41 -12.06 5.97
N TRP A 104 -21.46 -12.04 5.16
CA TRP A 104 -22.76 -11.52 5.55
C TRP A 104 -23.43 -12.43 6.59
N ASN A 105 -24.12 -11.83 7.57
CA ASN A 105 -24.78 -12.53 8.68
C ASN A 105 -23.87 -13.48 9.49
N LYS A 106 -22.54 -13.34 9.39
CA LYS A 106 -21.63 -14.09 10.28
C LYS A 106 -21.81 -13.63 11.72
N VAL A 107 -21.76 -14.59 12.64
CA VAL A 107 -21.90 -14.31 14.07
C VAL A 107 -20.76 -13.41 14.50
N TYR A 108 -21.12 -12.30 15.14
CA TYR A 108 -20.18 -11.28 15.56
C TYR A 108 -20.24 -11.10 17.09
N PRO A 109 -19.11 -11.20 17.81
CA PRO A 109 -19.13 -11.12 19.27
C PRO A 109 -19.74 -9.81 19.77
N LEU A 110 -20.77 -9.90 20.62
CA LEU A 110 -21.44 -8.71 21.16
C LEU A 110 -20.48 -7.78 21.92
N LYS A 111 -19.45 -8.35 22.57
CA LYS A 111 -18.38 -7.59 23.23
C LYS A 111 -17.66 -6.65 22.26
N PHE A 112 -17.37 -7.12 21.04
CA PHE A 112 -16.67 -6.35 20.02
C PHE A 112 -17.52 -5.15 19.58
N VAL A 113 -18.83 -5.37 19.34
CA VAL A 113 -19.78 -4.30 18.98
C VAL A 113 -19.81 -3.18 20.02
N GLN A 114 -19.71 -3.52 21.30
CA GLN A 114 -19.74 -2.52 22.37
C GLN A 114 -18.47 -1.66 22.36
N LEU A 115 -17.30 -2.29 22.20
CA LEU A 115 -16.03 -1.57 22.09
C LEU A 115 -15.98 -0.72 20.81
N GLU A 116 -16.40 -1.25 19.66
CA GLU A 116 -16.52 -0.52 18.40
C GLU A 116 -17.31 0.78 18.56
N LYS A 117 -18.50 0.71 19.18
CA LYS A 117 -19.34 1.89 19.42
C LYS A 117 -18.64 2.95 20.26
N ARG A 118 -17.89 2.53 21.29
CA ARG A 118 -17.09 3.46 22.12
C ARG A 118 -15.95 4.09 21.33
N LEU A 119 -15.28 3.32 20.45
CA LEU A 119 -14.17 3.80 19.62
C LEU A 119 -14.65 4.71 18.48
N GLN A 120 -15.80 4.43 17.86
CA GLN A 120 -16.37 5.25 16.78
C GLN A 120 -16.59 6.72 17.21
N GLY A 121 -17.05 6.94 18.44
CA GLY A 121 -17.24 8.29 18.99
C GLY A 121 -15.92 9.06 19.22
N LYS A 122 -14.80 8.35 19.36
CA LYS A 122 -13.47 8.94 19.62
C LYS A 122 -12.62 9.09 18.36
N LYS A 123 -12.92 8.35 17.30
CA LYS A 123 -12.10 8.21 16.09
C LYS A 123 -11.71 9.54 15.44
N LYS A 124 -12.62 10.54 15.44
CA LYS A 124 -12.36 11.85 14.82
C LYS A 124 -11.40 12.73 15.64
N ASP A 125 -11.49 12.66 16.96
CA ASP A 125 -10.70 13.51 17.86
C ASP A 125 -9.35 12.85 18.22
N LEU A 126 -9.33 11.52 18.23
CA LEU A 126 -8.20 10.67 18.60
C LEU A 126 -7.98 9.61 17.52
N PRO A 127 -7.31 9.94 16.40
CA PRO A 127 -7.08 8.98 15.31
C PRO A 127 -6.09 7.86 15.69
N ILE A 128 -5.35 8.04 16.80
CA ILE A 128 -4.39 7.10 17.36
C ILE A 128 -4.51 7.12 18.88
N ILE A 129 -4.47 5.95 19.51
CA ILE A 129 -4.53 5.78 20.97
C ILE A 129 -3.50 4.74 21.43
N SER A 130 -3.07 4.82 22.68
CA SER A 130 -2.18 3.82 23.27
C SER A 130 -2.90 2.51 23.58
N PHE A 131 -2.13 1.44 23.71
CA PHE A 131 -2.68 0.14 24.14
C PHE A 131 -3.36 0.21 25.52
N GLN A 132 -2.79 0.98 26.44
CA GLN A 132 -3.35 1.14 27.77
C GLN A 132 -4.70 1.86 27.73
N GLU A 133 -4.84 2.91 26.91
CA GLU A 133 -6.12 3.62 26.76
C GLU A 133 -7.21 2.74 26.16
N ILE A 134 -6.93 1.94 25.11
CA ILE A 134 -7.94 1.04 24.55
C ILE A 134 -8.32 -0.06 25.55
N ARG A 135 -7.37 -0.54 26.35
CA ARG A 135 -7.61 -1.52 27.41
C ARG A 135 -8.55 -0.98 28.48
N GLU A 136 -8.32 0.24 28.93
CA GLU A 136 -9.20 0.93 29.89
C GLU A 136 -10.62 1.11 29.32
N ILE A 137 -10.73 1.53 28.04
CA ILE A 137 -12.02 1.63 27.36
C ILE A 137 -12.72 0.26 27.27
N ALA A 138 -11.97 -0.80 26.98
CA ALA A 138 -12.50 -2.15 26.87
C ALA A 138 -13.04 -2.68 28.21
N ILE A 139 -12.36 -2.38 29.32
CA ILE A 139 -12.79 -2.74 30.68
C ILE A 139 -14.04 -1.95 31.11
N ASP A 140 -14.18 -0.70 30.66
CA ASP A 140 -15.34 0.17 30.95
C ASP A 140 -16.59 -0.12 30.08
N THR A 141 -16.52 -1.12 29.19
CA THR A 141 -17.70 -1.53 28.42
C THR A 141 -18.67 -2.35 29.28
N PRO A 142 -19.98 -2.37 28.97
CA PRO A 142 -20.95 -3.20 29.70
C PRO A 142 -20.61 -4.70 29.73
N LYS A 143 -19.85 -5.18 28.74
CA LYS A 143 -19.27 -6.53 28.71
C LYS A 143 -17.76 -6.43 28.48
N PRO A 144 -16.96 -6.35 29.55
CA PRO A 144 -15.51 -6.20 29.46
C PRO A 144 -14.83 -7.29 28.63
N LEU A 145 -13.77 -6.88 27.93
CA LEU A 145 -12.84 -7.80 27.28
C LEU A 145 -11.63 -8.01 28.19
N ASN A 146 -11.19 -9.26 28.34
CA ASN A 146 -9.87 -9.53 28.91
C ASN A 146 -8.76 -9.25 27.88
N ASP A 147 -7.49 -9.38 28.27
CA ASP A 147 -6.36 -9.03 27.39
C ASP A 147 -6.25 -9.94 26.15
N GLU A 148 -6.65 -11.22 26.26
CA GLU A 148 -6.67 -12.16 25.14
C GLU A 148 -7.79 -11.80 24.14
N GLU A 149 -9.00 -11.55 24.64
CA GLU A 149 -10.15 -11.09 23.85
C GLU A 149 -9.87 -9.74 23.17
N LEU A 150 -9.16 -8.83 23.85
CA LEU A 150 -8.72 -7.56 23.28
C LEU A 150 -7.68 -7.76 22.17
N GLY A 151 -6.75 -8.70 22.34
CA GLY A 151 -5.81 -9.09 21.29
C GLY A 151 -6.53 -9.58 20.04
N LEU A 152 -7.50 -10.50 20.20
CA LEU A 152 -8.33 -11.00 19.10
C LEU A 152 -9.17 -9.90 18.45
N PHE A 153 -9.71 -8.97 19.25
CA PHE A 153 -10.42 -7.80 18.73
C PHE A 153 -9.51 -6.98 17.80
N LEU A 154 -8.29 -6.66 18.25
CA LEU A 154 -7.37 -5.82 17.49
C LEU A 154 -6.86 -6.51 16.22
N GLU A 155 -6.53 -7.80 16.30
CA GLU A 155 -6.11 -8.61 15.15
C GLU A 155 -7.24 -8.70 14.11
N PHE A 156 -8.45 -9.05 14.53
CA PHE A 156 -9.62 -9.10 13.64
C PHE A 156 -9.89 -7.75 12.94
N HIS A 157 -9.89 -6.65 13.69
CA HIS A 157 -10.18 -5.33 13.12
C HIS A 157 -9.04 -4.80 12.23
N HIS A 158 -7.80 -5.25 12.47
CA HIS A 158 -6.68 -4.98 11.59
C HIS A 158 -6.85 -5.69 10.24
N GLU A 159 -7.26 -6.96 10.23
CA GLU A 159 -7.47 -7.76 9.01
C GLU A 159 -8.54 -7.15 8.11
N ILE A 160 -9.67 -6.73 8.69
CA ILE A 160 -10.74 -6.05 7.96
C ILE A 160 -10.47 -4.56 7.70
N ARG A 161 -9.30 -4.05 8.10
CA ARG A 161 -8.84 -2.66 7.90
C ARG A 161 -9.73 -1.60 8.56
N ALA A 162 -10.45 -1.98 9.61
CA ALA A 162 -11.22 -1.04 10.42
C ALA A 162 -10.31 -0.16 11.30
N LEU A 163 -9.16 -0.71 11.72
CA LEU A 163 -8.06 -0.02 12.42
C LEU A 163 -6.71 -0.59 11.95
N VAL A 164 -5.60 -0.02 12.41
CA VAL A 164 -4.26 -0.62 12.24
C VAL A 164 -3.65 -0.97 13.59
N PHE A 165 -3.27 -2.23 13.73
CA PHE A 165 -2.59 -2.77 14.89
C PHE A 165 -1.55 -3.79 14.42
N PHE A 166 -0.33 -3.72 14.97
CA PHE A 166 0.68 -4.74 14.76
C PHE A 166 1.08 -5.31 16.12
N LYS A 167 0.97 -6.62 16.28
CA LYS A 167 1.29 -7.33 17.52
C LYS A 167 2.72 -7.09 18.00
N ASP A 168 3.65 -6.94 17.06
CA ASP A 168 5.05 -6.64 17.33
C ASP A 168 5.37 -5.13 17.45
N LEU A 169 4.36 -4.26 17.31
CA LEU A 169 4.42 -2.83 17.60
C LEU A 169 3.24 -2.39 18.49
N PRO A 170 3.02 -3.00 19.66
CA PRO A 170 1.74 -2.89 20.37
C PRO A 170 1.51 -1.52 21.02
N SER A 171 2.50 -0.62 21.05
CA SER A 171 2.43 0.64 21.82
C SER A 171 1.21 1.51 21.49
N TYR A 172 0.78 1.54 20.23
CA TYR A 172 -0.35 2.35 19.78
C TYR A 172 -1.20 1.60 18.76
N ILE A 173 -2.46 2.01 18.67
CA ILE A 173 -3.47 1.54 17.74
C ILE A 173 -3.96 2.73 16.94
N ILE A 174 -3.96 2.61 15.61
CA ILE A 174 -4.47 3.64 14.73
C ILE A 174 -5.95 3.35 14.45
N LEU A 175 -6.83 4.12 15.07
CA LEU A 175 -8.29 4.00 14.91
C LEU A 175 -8.79 4.56 13.58
N ASP A 176 -8.09 5.57 13.05
CA ASP A 176 -8.45 6.21 11.80
C ASP A 176 -7.49 5.87 10.66
N THR A 177 -7.88 4.85 9.89
CA THR A 177 -7.19 4.40 8.69
C THR A 177 -7.21 5.45 7.57
N GLN A 178 -8.21 6.35 7.53
CA GLN A 178 -8.25 7.45 6.56
C GLN A 178 -7.23 8.52 6.93
N TRP A 179 -7.15 8.89 8.21
CA TRP A 179 -6.10 9.78 8.71
C TRP A 179 -4.70 9.23 8.39
N LEU A 180 -4.45 7.93 8.62
CA LEU A 180 -3.18 7.31 8.27
C LEU A 180 -2.89 7.34 6.75
N SER A 181 -3.91 7.10 5.93
CA SER A 181 -3.79 7.22 4.47
C SER A 181 -3.41 8.65 4.06
N ASP A 182 -4.00 9.66 4.71
CA ASP A 182 -3.66 11.06 4.48
C ASP A 182 -2.21 11.38 4.89
N ILE A 183 -1.70 10.79 5.97
CA ILE A 183 -0.28 10.86 6.35
C ILE A 183 0.61 10.30 5.23
N PHE A 184 0.31 9.11 4.70
CA PHE A 184 1.09 8.52 3.61
C PHE A 184 1.04 9.40 2.36
N ARG A 185 -0.15 9.93 2.04
CA ARG A 185 -0.34 10.85 0.91
C ARG A 185 0.50 12.11 1.05
N CYS A 186 0.66 12.66 2.26
CA CYS A 186 1.50 13.85 2.46
C CYS A 186 2.96 13.64 2.01
N ILE A 187 3.51 12.43 2.16
CA ILE A 187 4.87 12.10 1.70
C ILE A 187 4.91 11.91 0.19
N VAL A 188 3.97 11.16 -0.38
CA VAL A 188 3.96 10.89 -1.83
C VAL A 188 3.62 12.17 -2.64
N THR A 189 2.81 13.05 -2.07
CA THR A 189 2.43 14.35 -2.68
C THR A 189 3.37 15.49 -2.27
N ALA A 190 4.49 15.19 -1.63
CA ALA A 190 5.34 16.20 -1.00
C ALA A 190 5.97 17.21 -1.98
N ARG A 191 5.84 16.99 -3.30
CA ARG A 191 6.15 17.99 -4.34
C ARG A 191 5.51 19.35 -4.06
N LYS A 192 4.31 19.40 -3.47
CA LYS A 192 3.62 20.66 -3.15
C LYS A 192 4.38 21.50 -2.12
N PHE A 193 5.09 20.86 -1.20
CA PHE A 193 5.88 21.53 -0.16
C PHE A 193 7.26 21.99 -0.65
N ARG A 194 7.83 21.31 -1.66
CA ARG A 194 9.11 21.69 -2.30
C ARG A 194 9.11 23.14 -2.82
N ALA A 195 7.97 23.62 -3.33
CA ALA A 195 7.85 24.99 -3.85
C ALA A 195 7.85 26.06 -2.74
N ILE A 196 7.57 25.67 -1.49
CA ILE A 196 7.33 26.58 -0.37
C ILE A 196 8.57 26.70 0.51
N SER A 197 9.39 25.64 0.63
CA SER A 197 10.58 25.65 1.49
C SER A 197 11.85 26.05 0.74
N ILE A 198 12.35 27.27 0.98
CA ILE A 198 13.68 27.71 0.53
C ILE A 198 14.76 26.99 1.35
N LYS A 199 14.49 26.73 2.63
CA LYS A 199 15.34 25.95 3.52
C LYS A 199 15.29 24.47 3.09
N ASN A 200 16.41 23.75 3.21
CA ASN A 200 16.48 22.32 2.86
C ASN A 200 16.19 21.97 1.38
N ARG A 201 16.20 22.94 0.44
CA ARG A 201 15.90 22.70 -0.99
C ARG A 201 16.64 21.49 -1.59
N LYS A 202 17.92 21.32 -1.26
CA LYS A 202 18.71 20.15 -1.68
C LYS A 202 18.13 18.82 -1.18
N LYS A 203 17.72 18.75 0.09
CA LYS A 203 17.10 17.55 0.69
C LYS A 203 15.73 17.26 0.07
N TRP A 204 14.98 18.30 -0.26
CA TRP A 204 13.73 18.20 -1.02
C TRP A 204 13.95 17.64 -2.43
N ASP A 205 15.02 18.06 -3.10
CA ASP A 205 15.41 17.54 -4.41
C ASP A 205 15.82 16.06 -4.31
N GLU A 206 16.52 15.66 -3.25
CA GLU A 206 16.88 14.26 -2.99
C GLU A 206 15.64 13.37 -2.75
N LEU A 207 14.64 13.83 -2.00
CA LEU A 207 13.37 13.11 -1.87
C LEU A 207 12.69 12.96 -3.25
N TYR A 208 12.66 14.03 -4.04
CA TYR A 208 11.94 14.06 -5.31
C TYR A 208 12.58 13.18 -6.40
N TYR A 209 13.92 13.17 -6.49
CA TYR A 209 14.64 12.45 -7.53
C TYR A 209 15.11 11.07 -7.08
N ARG A 210 15.62 10.96 -5.85
CA ARG A 210 16.28 9.77 -5.32
C ARG A 210 15.42 9.02 -4.30
N GLY A 211 14.24 9.53 -3.97
CA GLY A 211 13.41 8.97 -2.91
C GLY A 211 14.01 9.08 -1.50
N LYS A 212 15.08 9.86 -1.29
CA LYS A 212 15.76 9.97 0.02
C LYS A 212 15.04 10.98 0.90
N LEU A 213 14.33 10.48 1.92
CA LEU A 213 13.58 11.24 2.89
C LEU A 213 14.43 11.55 4.12
N HIS A 214 14.93 12.78 4.18
CA HIS A 214 15.64 13.30 5.36
C HIS A 214 14.68 13.64 6.49
N ILE A 215 15.14 13.51 7.73
CA ILE A 215 14.33 13.83 8.91
C ILE A 215 13.82 15.28 8.91
N GLU A 216 14.60 16.23 8.41
CA GLU A 216 14.17 17.62 8.32
C GLU A 216 13.07 17.84 7.29
N VAL A 217 13.10 17.08 6.19
CA VAL A 217 12.02 17.12 5.19
C VAL A 217 10.77 16.49 5.77
N LEU A 218 10.90 15.39 6.52
CA LEU A 218 9.80 14.77 7.24
C LEU A 218 9.15 15.76 8.23
N GLU A 219 9.96 16.47 9.02
CA GLU A 219 9.48 17.50 9.96
C GLU A 219 8.82 18.67 9.23
N ASP A 220 9.35 19.10 8.08
CA ASP A 220 8.71 20.12 7.25
C ASP A 220 7.34 19.66 6.71
N ILE A 221 7.22 18.40 6.25
CA ILE A 221 5.97 17.81 5.74
C ILE A 221 4.88 17.80 6.83
N PHE A 222 5.25 17.38 8.05
CA PHE A 222 4.32 17.15 9.14
C PHE A 222 4.30 18.25 10.19
N LYS A 223 4.88 19.43 9.90
CA LYS A 223 4.98 20.55 10.85
C LYS A 223 3.65 20.97 11.47
N LYS A 224 2.54 20.82 10.74
CA LYS A 224 1.19 21.19 11.18
C LYS A 224 0.37 19.99 11.68
N GLU A 225 0.95 18.79 11.70
CA GLU A 225 0.27 17.55 12.07
C GLU A 225 0.69 17.14 13.49
N ASN A 226 -0.10 17.58 14.49
CA ASN A 226 0.23 17.39 15.90
C ASN A 226 0.30 15.91 16.29
N ASN A 227 -0.62 15.08 15.78
CA ASN A 227 -0.65 13.64 16.06
C ASN A 227 0.58 12.93 15.49
N PHE A 228 1.04 13.34 14.31
CA PHE A 228 2.28 12.83 13.75
C PHE A 228 3.48 13.15 14.64
N SER A 229 3.59 14.40 15.09
CA SER A 229 4.70 14.83 15.95
C SER A 229 4.73 14.08 17.28
N LYS A 230 3.56 13.84 17.89
CA LYS A 230 3.42 13.12 19.17
C LYS A 230 3.74 11.62 19.05
N HIS A 231 3.39 10.99 17.93
CA HIS A 231 3.50 9.54 17.72
C HIS A 231 4.48 9.16 16.61
N LYS A 232 5.45 10.03 16.33
CA LYS A 232 6.37 9.97 15.18
C LYS A 232 7.01 8.60 15.00
N ASP A 233 7.61 8.05 16.03
CA ASP A 233 8.34 6.78 15.94
C ASP A 233 7.40 5.60 15.63
N HIS A 234 6.23 5.57 16.26
CA HIS A 234 5.25 4.52 15.99
C HIS A 234 4.72 4.60 14.56
N ILE A 235 4.41 5.80 14.07
CA ILE A 235 3.94 6.01 12.69
C ILE A 235 5.02 5.60 11.69
N LEU A 236 6.28 5.95 11.93
CA LEU A 236 7.40 5.53 11.07
C LEU A 236 7.54 4.00 11.04
N ASN A 237 7.40 3.33 12.19
CA ASN A 237 7.41 1.86 12.23
C ASN A 237 6.23 1.25 11.46
N VAL A 238 5.03 1.85 11.55
CA VAL A 238 3.85 1.45 10.76
C VAL A 238 4.10 1.66 9.27
N MET A 239 4.71 2.77 8.87
CA MET A 239 5.08 3.04 7.48
C MET A 239 6.06 2.01 6.92
N GLU A 240 7.02 1.56 7.74
CA GLU A 240 7.94 0.48 7.38
C GLU A 240 7.24 -0.86 7.24
N LYS A 241 6.22 -1.15 8.06
CA LYS A 241 5.38 -2.36 7.93
C LYS A 241 4.60 -2.38 6.62
N PHE A 242 4.14 -1.22 6.16
CA PHE A 242 3.45 -1.08 4.88
C PHE A 242 4.38 -0.92 3.67
N ASP A 243 5.71 -1.06 3.84
CA ASP A 243 6.72 -0.86 2.78
C ASP A 243 6.68 0.54 2.12
N ILE A 244 6.10 1.53 2.81
CA ILE A 244 6.04 2.92 2.31
C ILE A 244 7.42 3.56 2.39
N ILE A 245 8.13 3.31 3.49
CA ILE A 245 9.49 3.76 3.71
C ILE A 245 10.40 2.59 4.02
N ILE A 246 11.68 2.78 3.70
CA ILE A 246 12.76 1.84 3.98
C ILE A 246 13.75 2.54 4.90
N ARG A 247 14.05 1.90 6.02
CA ARG A 247 15.14 2.32 6.90
C ARG A 247 16.47 1.77 6.33
N PRO A 248 17.48 2.62 6.09
CA PRO A 248 18.81 2.17 5.68
C PRO A 248 19.40 1.23 6.75
N THR A 249 20.19 0.25 6.31
CA THR A 249 20.94 -0.58 7.28
C THR A 249 22.04 0.26 7.92
N ILE A 250 22.45 -0.09 9.15
CA ILE A 250 23.33 0.73 10.02
C ILE A 250 24.66 1.13 9.36
N SER A 251 25.10 0.40 8.33
CA SER A 251 26.32 0.66 7.55
C SER A 251 26.20 1.76 6.48
N ASP A 252 25.04 2.42 6.35
CA ASP A 252 24.83 3.61 5.50
C ASP A 252 25.04 4.93 6.26
N ARG A 253 25.45 4.89 7.54
CA ARG A 253 25.86 6.07 8.30
C ARG A 253 27.33 6.39 8.01
N ASP A 254 27.58 7.16 6.96
CA ASP A 254 28.86 7.82 6.78
C ASP A 254 29.00 8.89 7.88
N GLY A 255 29.64 8.53 8.99
CA GLY A 255 29.93 9.41 10.11
C GLY A 255 28.92 9.33 11.27
N ALA A 256 29.43 9.43 12.50
CA ALA A 256 28.66 9.34 13.74
C ALA A 256 27.60 10.46 13.94
N ASP A 257 27.59 11.47 13.07
CA ASP A 257 26.76 12.69 13.17
C ASP A 257 25.64 12.81 12.12
N GLU A 258 25.52 11.87 11.16
CA GLU A 258 24.43 11.95 10.18
C GLU A 258 23.09 11.52 10.80
N LYS A 259 22.13 12.45 10.78
CA LYS A 259 20.75 12.19 11.20
C LYS A 259 20.14 11.06 10.35
N PRO A 260 19.26 10.24 10.94
CA PRO A 260 18.62 9.15 10.20
C PRO A 260 17.86 9.69 8.98
N CYS A 261 17.99 8.99 7.85
CA CYS A 261 17.20 9.20 6.65
C CYS A 261 16.48 7.91 6.27
N TYR A 262 15.43 8.02 5.45
CA TYR A 262 14.66 6.90 4.92
C TYR A 262 14.70 6.94 3.38
N TYR A 263 14.39 5.82 2.75
CA TYR A 263 14.09 5.77 1.31
C TYR A 263 12.61 5.53 1.07
N VAL A 264 12.04 6.18 0.05
CA VAL A 264 10.65 6.06 -0.36
C VAL A 264 10.64 5.52 -1.79
N PRO A 265 10.61 4.19 -2.00
CA PRO A 265 10.80 3.56 -3.32
C PRO A 265 9.85 4.08 -4.39
N CYS A 266 8.59 4.33 -4.03
CA CYS A 266 7.57 4.83 -4.96
C CYS A 266 7.84 6.26 -5.47
N MET A 267 8.73 7.01 -4.80
CA MET A 267 9.12 8.37 -5.15
C MET A 267 10.39 8.43 -6.01
N VAL A 268 11.12 7.34 -6.16
CA VAL A 268 12.39 7.31 -6.91
C VAL A 268 12.12 7.56 -8.40
N LYS A 269 12.81 8.54 -8.97
CA LYS A 269 12.72 8.92 -10.38
C LYS A 269 14.04 8.78 -11.13
N SER A 270 15.14 8.64 -10.40
CA SER A 270 16.45 8.39 -10.99
C SER A 270 16.41 7.10 -11.80
N GLU A 271 17.02 7.17 -12.97
CA GLU A 271 17.35 6.04 -13.83
C GLU A 271 18.87 5.85 -13.81
N PRO A 272 19.38 4.64 -14.05
CA PRO A 272 20.82 4.41 -14.13
C PRO A 272 21.44 5.23 -15.27
N GLU A 273 22.61 5.83 -15.04
CA GLU A 273 23.29 6.73 -16.01
C GLU A 273 23.90 5.99 -17.22
N CYS A 274 24.09 4.69 -17.09
CA CYS A 274 24.60 3.76 -18.11
C CYS A 274 24.13 2.35 -17.78
N ASP A 275 24.59 1.33 -18.53
CA ASP A 275 24.28 -0.05 -18.17
C ASP A 275 24.75 -0.32 -16.74
N ILE A 276 23.87 -0.87 -15.90
CA ILE A 276 24.16 -1.19 -14.51
C ILE A 276 25.40 -2.09 -14.40
N TYR A 277 25.67 -2.95 -15.40
CA TYR A 277 26.91 -3.72 -15.43
C TYR A 277 28.16 -2.82 -15.54
N GLU A 278 28.13 -1.79 -16.38
CA GLU A 278 29.22 -0.82 -16.50
C GLU A 278 29.45 -0.04 -15.20
N MET A 279 28.39 0.25 -14.45
CA MET A 279 28.47 0.94 -13.15
C MET A 279 29.25 0.14 -12.09
N PHE A 280 29.42 -1.17 -12.28
CA PHE A 280 30.09 -2.06 -11.32
C PHE A 280 31.33 -2.76 -11.87
N ASN A 281 31.71 -2.53 -13.13
CA ASN A 281 32.89 -3.13 -13.80
C ASN A 281 34.24 -2.47 -13.42
N VAL A 282 34.34 -1.87 -12.22
CA VAL A 282 35.48 -1.02 -11.83
C VAL A 282 36.76 -1.82 -11.54
N THR A 283 36.67 -3.13 -11.32
CA THR A 283 37.85 -3.99 -11.16
C THR A 283 38.08 -4.81 -12.41
N GLU A 284 39.21 -4.58 -13.10
CA GLU A 284 39.71 -5.42 -14.17
C GLU A 284 39.65 -6.90 -13.72
N ASN A 285 38.83 -7.67 -14.44
CA ASN A 285 38.46 -9.08 -14.21
C ASN A 285 37.48 -9.39 -13.05
N THR A 286 36.36 -10.00 -13.47
CA THR A 286 35.41 -10.88 -12.73
C THR A 286 34.05 -10.32 -12.29
N CYS A 287 33.40 -9.42 -13.04
CA CYS A 287 31.92 -9.44 -13.04
C CYS A 287 31.43 -10.56 -13.97
N THR A 288 31.37 -11.79 -13.48
CA THR A 288 30.70 -12.88 -14.20
C THR A 288 29.19 -12.73 -14.04
N LYS A 289 28.47 -12.49 -15.15
CA LYS A 289 27.00 -12.50 -15.15
C LYS A 289 26.52 -13.89 -14.74
N SER A 290 25.81 -13.97 -13.61
CA SER A 290 25.08 -15.17 -13.22
C SER A 290 23.74 -15.26 -13.95
N THR A 291 23.08 -16.40 -13.82
CA THR A 291 21.76 -16.69 -14.39
C THR A 291 20.71 -15.68 -13.96
N TRP A 292 19.94 -15.14 -14.92
CA TRP A 292 18.75 -14.35 -14.64
C TRP A 292 17.52 -15.23 -14.38
N ILE A 293 16.60 -14.74 -13.54
CA ILE A 293 15.25 -15.30 -13.42
C ILE A 293 14.29 -14.22 -13.90
N CYS A 294 13.54 -14.51 -14.96
CA CYS A 294 12.57 -13.59 -15.53
C CYS A 294 11.15 -14.09 -15.28
N TYR A 295 10.32 -13.23 -14.70
CA TYR A 295 8.89 -13.48 -14.53
C TYR A 295 8.11 -12.55 -15.46
N LYS A 296 7.42 -13.13 -16.45
CA LYS A 296 6.53 -12.39 -17.34
C LYS A 296 5.15 -12.29 -16.69
N PHE A 297 4.75 -11.07 -16.34
CA PHE A 297 3.44 -10.80 -15.79
C PHE A 297 2.50 -10.33 -16.90
N ARG A 298 1.28 -10.88 -16.92
CA ARG A 298 0.19 -10.35 -17.74
C ARG A 298 -0.28 -8.98 -17.22
N PHE A 299 -0.35 -8.83 -15.91
CA PHE A 299 -0.51 -7.56 -15.21
C PHE A 299 0.51 -7.51 -14.08
N LEU A 300 1.39 -6.50 -14.10
CA LEU A 300 2.37 -6.28 -13.05
C LEU A 300 1.83 -5.18 -12.11
N PRO A 301 1.40 -5.52 -10.87
CA PRO A 301 0.89 -4.52 -9.93
C PRO A 301 1.88 -3.37 -9.77
N PRO A 302 1.46 -2.10 -9.85
CA PRO A 302 2.36 -0.95 -9.80
C PRO A 302 3.27 -0.94 -8.58
N HIS A 303 2.78 -1.45 -7.45
CA HIS A 303 3.46 -1.45 -6.15
C HIS A 303 4.37 -2.66 -5.92
N LEU A 304 4.27 -3.73 -6.73
CA LEU A 304 5.00 -4.98 -6.49
C LEU A 304 6.52 -4.73 -6.36
N MET A 305 7.07 -3.90 -7.24
CA MET A 305 8.49 -3.58 -7.21
C MET A 305 8.91 -2.85 -5.92
N ASN A 306 8.07 -1.96 -5.41
CA ASN A 306 8.37 -1.23 -4.18
C ASN A 306 8.39 -2.19 -2.98
N HIS A 307 7.42 -3.10 -2.90
CA HIS A 307 7.37 -4.15 -1.88
C HIS A 307 8.57 -5.10 -1.97
N LEU A 308 8.97 -5.52 -3.17
CA LEU A 308 10.16 -6.36 -3.36
C LEU A 308 11.44 -5.63 -2.93
N ILE A 309 11.61 -4.37 -3.32
CA ILE A 309 12.77 -3.56 -2.91
C ILE A 309 12.79 -3.41 -1.39
N ALA A 310 11.67 -3.05 -0.75
CA ALA A 310 11.57 -2.90 0.69
C ALA A 310 11.87 -4.21 1.43
N SER A 311 11.31 -5.33 0.95
CA SER A 311 11.55 -6.67 1.50
C SER A 311 13.02 -7.07 1.40
N LEU A 312 13.67 -6.81 0.26
CA LEU A 312 15.10 -7.09 0.08
C LEU A 312 15.98 -6.18 0.95
N CYS A 313 15.62 -4.91 1.15
CA CYS A 313 16.35 -4.00 2.04
C CYS A 313 16.36 -4.46 3.51
N ARG A 314 15.37 -5.25 3.94
CA ARG A 314 15.37 -5.87 5.28
C ARG A 314 16.43 -6.97 5.44
N LYS A 315 16.91 -7.54 4.33
CA LYS A 315 17.85 -8.67 4.31
C LYS A 315 19.24 -8.27 3.81
N TYR A 316 19.32 -7.33 2.88
CA TYR A 316 20.54 -7.03 2.13
C TYR A 316 20.79 -5.52 2.10
N LYS A 317 22.07 -5.13 2.12
CA LYS A 317 22.48 -3.75 1.90
C LYS A 317 22.24 -3.36 0.44
N ILE A 318 21.76 -2.14 0.17
CA ILE A 318 21.76 -1.60 -1.19
C ILE A 318 23.22 -1.31 -1.57
N ALA A 319 23.63 -1.78 -2.74
CA ALA A 319 25.00 -1.59 -3.24
C ALA A 319 25.28 -0.10 -3.47
N GLU A 320 26.51 0.30 -3.18
CA GLU A 320 27.01 1.65 -3.51
C GLU A 320 27.66 1.66 -4.90
N ILE A 321 27.44 2.76 -5.62
CA ILE A 321 28.01 3.05 -6.93
C ILE A 321 28.70 4.42 -6.89
N VAL A 322 29.73 4.56 -7.72
CA VAL A 322 30.40 5.83 -7.95
C VAL A 322 29.84 6.41 -9.25
N THR A 323 29.24 7.59 -9.17
CA THR A 323 28.75 8.34 -10.35
C THR A 323 29.90 8.83 -11.21
N LYS A 324 29.61 9.25 -12.45
CA LYS A 324 30.57 9.96 -13.31
C LYS A 324 31.17 11.20 -12.64
N GLU A 325 30.42 11.84 -11.75
CA GLU A 325 30.86 12.98 -10.94
C GLU A 325 31.69 12.58 -9.70
N HIS A 326 32.14 11.33 -9.59
CA HIS A 326 32.92 10.80 -8.46
C HIS A 326 32.19 10.87 -7.11
N LYS A 327 30.87 11.01 -7.12
CA LYS A 327 30.04 10.96 -5.91
C LYS A 327 29.56 9.54 -5.66
N ARG A 328 29.66 9.09 -4.40
CA ARG A 328 29.04 7.85 -3.94
C ARG A 328 27.53 8.04 -3.87
N GLN A 329 26.79 7.07 -4.39
CA GLN A 329 25.34 7.00 -4.27
C GLN A 329 24.92 5.54 -4.12
N ILE A 330 23.78 5.29 -3.50
CA ILE A 330 23.20 3.95 -3.48
C ILE A 330 22.58 3.61 -4.85
N ALA A 331 22.63 2.34 -5.23
CA ALA A 331 22.07 1.80 -6.45
C ALA A 331 20.56 1.53 -6.31
N LEU A 332 19.79 2.58 -6.02
CA LEU A 332 18.33 2.57 -5.97
C LEU A 332 17.78 3.50 -7.07
N PHE A 333 16.99 2.92 -7.96
CA PHE A 333 16.46 3.55 -9.16
C PHE A 333 14.96 3.27 -9.30
N ARG A 334 14.31 3.98 -10.22
CA ARG A 334 12.89 3.81 -10.48
C ARG A 334 12.59 2.38 -10.94
N GLY A 335 11.97 1.58 -10.07
CA GLY A 335 11.64 0.18 -10.35
C GLY A 335 12.86 -0.73 -10.48
N SER A 336 14.02 -0.35 -9.94
CA SER A 336 15.23 -1.16 -9.96
C SER A 336 16.10 -0.89 -8.74
N ALA A 337 16.78 -1.92 -8.22
CA ALA A 337 17.75 -1.78 -7.15
C ALA A 337 18.82 -2.87 -7.24
N VAL A 338 20.02 -2.58 -6.73
CA VAL A 338 21.11 -3.56 -6.64
C VAL A 338 21.47 -3.77 -5.18
N PHE A 339 21.56 -5.04 -4.78
CA PHE A 339 21.77 -5.46 -3.40
C PHE A 339 23.06 -6.25 -3.25
N GLU A 340 23.75 -6.09 -2.13
CA GLU A 340 24.91 -6.89 -1.74
C GLU A 340 24.42 -8.19 -1.07
N LEU A 341 24.63 -9.34 -1.72
CA LEU A 341 24.19 -10.65 -1.19
C LEU A 341 25.17 -11.25 -0.17
N GLN A 342 26.44 -10.85 -0.22
CA GLN A 342 27.49 -11.33 0.66
C GLN A 342 28.22 -10.16 1.31
N THR A 343 28.72 -10.37 2.53
CA THR A 343 29.52 -9.40 3.28
C THR A 343 30.81 -9.00 2.54
N THR A 344 31.30 -9.87 1.65
CA THR A 344 32.48 -9.62 0.81
C THR A 344 32.24 -8.59 -0.30
N LYS A 345 30.99 -8.11 -0.50
CA LYS A 345 30.56 -7.16 -1.56
C LYS A 345 30.76 -7.64 -3.01
N LEU A 346 31.20 -8.88 -3.21
CA LEU A 346 31.50 -9.44 -4.53
C LEU A 346 30.25 -9.94 -5.26
N VAL A 347 29.26 -10.45 -4.53
CA VAL A 347 28.03 -11.00 -5.11
C VAL A 347 26.91 -9.99 -4.98
N LYS A 348 26.33 -9.60 -6.13
CA LYS A 348 25.25 -8.61 -6.21
C LYS A 348 24.00 -9.20 -6.82
N LEU A 349 22.84 -8.82 -6.28
CA LEU A 349 21.53 -9.10 -6.85
C LEU A 349 20.99 -7.84 -7.50
N HIS A 350 20.76 -7.89 -8.81
CA HIS A 350 20.09 -6.82 -9.52
C HIS A 350 18.61 -7.19 -9.71
N LEU A 351 17.74 -6.42 -9.06
CA LEU A 351 16.30 -6.48 -9.26
C LEU A 351 15.88 -5.35 -10.20
N MET A 352 15.18 -5.65 -11.29
CA MET A 352 14.69 -4.63 -12.22
C MET A 352 13.31 -4.95 -12.79
N LYS A 353 12.54 -3.91 -13.07
CA LYS A 353 11.32 -3.96 -13.87
C LYS A 353 11.64 -3.58 -15.31
N CYS A 354 11.47 -4.53 -16.22
CA CYS A 354 11.51 -4.28 -17.66
C CYS A 354 10.09 -4.08 -18.21
N ARG A 355 9.92 -3.10 -19.09
CA ARG A 355 8.78 -3.07 -20.01
C ARG A 355 9.23 -3.80 -21.26
N ILE A 356 8.53 -4.88 -21.62
CA ILE A 356 8.73 -5.61 -22.87
C ILE A 356 7.86 -4.95 -23.93
#